data_AF-A0A8S3S437-F1
#
_entry.id   AF-A0A8S3S437-F1
#
_cell.length_a   1.000
_cell.length_b   1.000
_cell.length_c   1.000
_cell.angle_alpha   90.00
_cell.angle_beta   90.00
_cell.angle_gamma   90.00
#
_symmetry.space_group_name_H-M   'P 1'
#
loop_
_entity.id
_entity.type
_entity.pdbx_description
1 polymer ?
#
loop_
_entity_poly.entity_id
_entity_poly.type
_entity_poly.pdbx_seq_one_letter_code
_entity_poly.pdbx_strand_id
1 'polypeptide(L)'
;MVEYSEVVEKQLRSHKEGIHLTKLNLDAKSKKIAKLNESINKTEMKKCIFNIDRHDVTLDMHSRQTATKKVCSSPMTHVAFLKTHKTASSTIMSIMQRFGYFRNLTFVMPLKKIDQYRFNYIGAPGETISYENIIPKREEDDYDLLCNHVVYDEGAFQNTFPSDTFYLQLSGTS
;
A
#
# COMPACT_ATOMS: atom_id res chain seq x y z
N MET A 1 -8.14 -21.44 6.14
CA MET A 1 -7.39 -20.74 5.07
C MET A 1 -7.96 -19.33 5.04
N VAL A 2 -7.17 -18.25 4.98
CA VAL A 2 -7.75 -16.90 4.82
C VAL A 2 -8.29 -16.82 3.39
N GLU A 3 -9.58 -16.60 3.25
CA GLU A 3 -10.20 -16.50 1.93
C GLU A 3 -10.01 -15.10 1.35
N TYR A 4 -9.94 -15.01 0.02
CA TYR A 4 -9.78 -13.74 -0.68
C TYR A 4 -10.94 -12.78 -0.39
N SER A 5 -12.17 -13.32 -0.29
CA SER A 5 -13.38 -12.62 0.12
C SER A 5 -13.23 -11.94 1.48
N GLU A 6 -12.63 -12.62 2.47
CA GLU A 6 -12.44 -12.06 3.81
C GLU A 6 -11.50 -10.85 3.80
N VAL A 7 -10.45 -10.88 2.97
CA VAL A 7 -9.52 -9.75 2.80
C VAL A 7 -10.26 -8.55 2.18
N VAL A 8 -11.02 -8.80 1.10
CA VAL A 8 -11.83 -7.79 0.41
C VAL A 8 -12.85 -7.15 1.36
N GLU A 9 -13.62 -7.96 2.07
CA GLU A 9 -14.64 -7.47 3.01
C GLU A 9 -14.04 -6.67 4.16
N LYS A 10 -12.90 -7.13 4.71
CA LYS A 10 -12.21 -6.43 5.79
C LYS A 10 -11.75 -5.04 5.35
N GLN A 11 -11.18 -4.91 4.16
CA GLN A 11 -10.75 -3.60 3.66
C GLN A 11 -11.94 -2.67 3.36
N LEU A 12 -13.01 -3.21 2.76
CA LEU A 12 -14.24 -2.43 2.52
C LEU A 12 -14.86 -1.93 3.83
N ARG A 13 -14.87 -2.75 4.89
CA ARG A 13 -15.30 -2.33 6.23
C ARG A 13 -14.41 -1.21 6.77
N SER A 14 -13.09 -1.40 6.73
CA SER A 14 -12.10 -0.41 7.18
C SER A 14 -12.26 0.94 6.47
N HIS A 15 -12.43 0.93 5.15
CA HIS A 15 -12.65 2.15 4.36
C HIS A 15 -13.95 2.88 4.77
N LYS A 16 -15.06 2.15 4.95
CA LYS A 16 -16.34 2.73 5.38
C LYS A 16 -16.24 3.34 6.78
N GLU A 17 -15.57 2.66 7.71
CA GLU A 17 -15.30 3.19 9.05
C GLU A 17 -14.44 4.45 8.99
N GLY A 18 -13.40 4.46 8.13
CA GLY A 18 -12.58 5.63 7.84
C GLY A 18 -13.43 6.83 7.38
N ILE A 19 -14.31 6.64 6.39
CA ILE A 19 -15.22 7.71 5.93
C ILE A 19 -16.13 8.22 7.07
N HIS A 20 -16.63 7.31 7.92
CA HIS A 20 -17.49 7.71 9.03
C HIS A 20 -16.72 8.54 10.06
N LEU A 21 -15.49 8.12 10.40
CA LEU A 21 -14.60 8.83 11.30
C LEU A 21 -14.15 10.17 10.71
N THR A 22 -13.81 10.25 9.42
CA THR A 22 -13.43 11.53 8.79
C THR A 22 -14.60 12.50 8.76
N LYS A 23 -15.83 12.04 8.50
CA LYS A 23 -17.04 12.89 8.61
C LYS A 23 -17.27 13.39 10.03
N LEU A 24 -17.20 12.51 11.03
CA LEU A 24 -17.31 12.89 12.45
C LEU A 24 -16.19 13.87 12.85
N ASN A 25 -14.98 13.66 12.35
CA ASN A 25 -13.83 14.52 12.63
C ASN A 25 -13.92 15.83 11.85
N LEU A 26 -14.51 15.87 10.65
CA LEU A 26 -14.84 17.10 9.92
C LEU A 26 -15.92 17.91 10.67
N ASP A 27 -16.93 17.27 11.26
CA ASP A 27 -17.93 17.94 12.09
C ASP A 27 -17.32 18.49 13.38
N ALA A 28 -16.47 17.69 14.04
CA ALA A 28 -15.74 18.12 15.23
C ALA A 28 -14.70 19.22 14.91
N LYS A 29 -14.01 19.11 13.78
CA LYS A 29 -13.05 20.09 13.27
C LYS A 29 -13.76 21.34 12.79
N SER A 30 -14.99 21.28 12.27
CA SER A 30 -15.81 22.45 11.93
C SER A 30 -16.22 23.23 13.18
N LYS A 31 -16.62 22.54 14.26
CA LYS A 31 -16.89 23.15 15.56
C LYS A 31 -15.62 23.72 16.22
N LYS A 32 -14.49 23.03 16.07
CA LYS A 32 -13.19 23.48 16.58
C LYS A 32 -12.61 24.65 15.77
N ILE A 33 -12.77 24.66 14.45
CA ILE A 33 -12.41 25.77 13.53
C ILE A 33 -13.27 26.99 13.81
N ALA A 34 -14.58 26.85 14.05
CA ALA A 34 -15.43 27.96 14.47
C ALA A 34 -14.92 28.61 15.77
N LYS A 35 -14.49 27.78 16.74
CA LYS A 35 -13.92 28.23 18.01
C LYS A 35 -12.48 28.75 17.90
N LEU A 36 -11.71 28.25 16.93
CA LEU A 36 -10.34 28.66 16.65
C LEU A 36 -10.28 29.96 15.83
N ASN A 37 -11.22 30.19 14.90
CA ASN A 37 -11.34 31.44 14.13
C ASN A 37 -11.63 32.65 15.05
N GLU A 38 -12.33 32.44 16.16
CA GLU A 38 -12.51 33.44 17.22
C GLU A 38 -11.20 33.75 17.97
N SER A 39 -10.27 32.78 18.04
CA SER A 39 -8.96 32.91 18.71
C SER A 39 -7.82 33.34 17.75
N ILE A 40 -7.95 33.11 16.44
CA ILE A 40 -6.93 33.41 15.41
C ILE A 40 -6.81 34.91 15.11
N ASN A 41 -7.84 35.73 15.36
CA ASN A 41 -7.75 37.20 15.25
C ASN A 41 -6.76 37.88 16.23
N LYS A 42 -5.96 37.10 16.98
CA LYS A 42 -5.06 37.62 18.02
C LYS A 42 -3.62 37.09 18.01
N THR A 43 -3.16 36.24 17.08
CA THR A 43 -1.76 35.78 17.14
C THR A 43 -1.18 35.38 15.79
N GLU A 44 -0.18 36.13 15.31
CA GLU A 44 0.68 35.75 14.18
C GLU A 44 1.69 34.67 14.60
N MET A 45 1.96 33.70 13.73
CA MET A 45 2.98 32.67 13.93
C MET A 45 3.96 32.61 12.75
N LYS A 46 5.26 32.64 13.09
CA LYS A 46 6.40 32.40 12.19
C LYS A 46 6.55 30.90 11.87
N LYS A 47 7.00 30.61 10.65
CA LYS A 47 7.22 29.28 10.07
C LYS A 47 8.68 28.84 10.22
N CYS A 48 8.93 27.60 10.66
CA CYS A 48 10.24 26.94 10.56
C CYS A 48 10.15 25.74 9.60
N ILE A 49 11.19 25.60 8.78
CA ILE A 49 11.43 24.53 7.81
C ILE A 49 12.54 23.64 8.36
N PHE A 50 12.43 22.31 8.23
CA PHE A 50 13.52 21.36 8.48
C PHE A 50 13.95 20.72 7.16
N ASN A 51 15.27 20.72 6.89
CA ASN A 51 15.95 20.02 5.80
C ASN A 51 16.61 18.74 6.33
N ILE A 52 16.71 17.70 5.51
CA ILE A 52 17.52 16.50 5.79
C ILE A 52 18.40 16.20 4.57
N ASP A 53 19.71 16.15 4.80
CA ASP A 53 20.75 15.84 3.81
C ASP A 53 20.84 14.33 3.52
N ARG A 54 21.02 14.02 2.23
CA ARG A 54 21.41 12.70 1.72
C ARG A 54 22.93 12.60 1.81
N HIS A 55 23.49 11.54 2.37
CA HIS A 55 24.75 10.87 1.99
C HIS A 55 24.97 9.74 3.01
N ASP A 56 24.92 8.46 2.61
CA ASP A 56 26.11 7.60 2.71
C ASP A 56 25.94 6.20 2.05
N VAL A 57 27.10 5.64 1.70
CA VAL A 57 27.45 4.24 1.40
C VAL A 57 27.42 3.76 -0.06
N THR A 58 28.60 3.83 -0.68
CA THR A 58 29.11 2.96 -1.75
C THR A 58 29.64 1.63 -1.17
N LEU A 59 29.53 0.53 -1.92
CA LEU A 59 30.18 -0.76 -1.60
C LEU A 59 31.05 -1.23 -2.77
N ASP A 60 32.35 -1.39 -2.51
CA ASP A 60 33.36 -2.00 -3.38
C ASP A 60 33.34 -3.55 -3.22
N MET A 61 33.63 -4.26 -4.31
CA MET A 61 33.20 -5.63 -4.60
C MET A 61 34.32 -6.70 -4.49
N HIS A 62 35.43 -6.44 -3.79
CA HIS A 62 36.63 -7.30 -3.88
C HIS A 62 37.15 -8.00 -2.60
N SER A 63 36.32 -8.27 -1.58
CA SER A 63 36.77 -9.12 -0.46
C SER A 63 35.74 -10.19 -0.10
N ARG A 64 36.17 -11.46 -0.17
CA ARG A 64 35.44 -12.63 0.34
C ARG A 64 35.22 -12.45 1.85
N GLN A 65 34.04 -11.97 2.24
CA GLN A 65 33.64 -11.89 3.64
C GLN A 65 32.41 -12.76 3.87
N THR A 66 32.49 -13.56 4.94
CA THR A 66 31.38 -14.27 5.56
C THR A 66 30.14 -13.37 5.60
N ALA A 67 29.10 -13.73 4.85
CA ALA A 67 27.86 -12.96 4.82
C ALA A 67 27.29 -12.90 6.23
N THR A 68 27.49 -11.78 6.92
CA THR A 68 26.79 -11.49 8.16
C THR A 68 25.32 -11.47 7.78
N LYS A 69 24.57 -12.44 8.29
CA LYS A 69 23.14 -12.57 8.05
C LYS A 69 22.48 -11.32 8.63
N LYS A 70 22.27 -10.30 7.80
CA LYS A 70 21.60 -9.06 8.21
C LYS A 70 20.16 -9.45 8.58
N VAL A 71 19.92 -9.58 9.88
CA VAL A 71 18.58 -9.84 10.40
C VAL A 71 17.79 -8.56 10.17
N CYS A 72 16.73 -8.64 9.38
CA CYS A 72 15.79 -7.53 9.22
C CYS A 72 15.13 -7.29 10.58
N SER A 73 15.32 -6.10 11.17
CA SER A 73 14.80 -5.75 12.50
C SER A 73 13.28 -5.58 12.51
N SER A 74 12.68 -5.33 11.34
CA SER A 74 11.24 -5.26 11.13
C SER A 74 10.87 -5.90 9.78
N PRO A 75 9.68 -6.51 9.66
CA PRO A 75 9.21 -7.02 8.38
C PRO A 75 8.91 -5.86 7.42
N MET A 76 9.26 -6.03 6.15
CA MET A 76 8.90 -5.09 5.08
C MET A 76 7.41 -5.22 4.77
N THR A 77 6.69 -4.10 4.81
CA THR A 77 5.22 -4.06 4.67
C THR A 77 4.77 -3.50 3.33
N HIS A 78 5.52 -2.56 2.75
CA HIS A 78 5.28 -2.03 1.42
C HIS A 78 5.89 -2.95 0.34
N VAL A 79 5.08 -3.82 -0.24
CA VAL A 79 5.50 -4.83 -1.20
C VAL A 79 4.55 -4.91 -2.40
N ALA A 80 5.09 -4.75 -3.60
CA ALA A 80 4.38 -4.95 -4.85
C ALA A 80 4.80 -6.28 -5.49
N PHE A 81 3.99 -7.33 -5.30
CA PHE A 81 4.22 -8.63 -5.92
C PHE A 81 3.57 -8.73 -7.31
N LEU A 82 4.40 -8.65 -8.34
CA LEU A 82 4.00 -8.78 -9.74
C LEU A 82 3.76 -10.25 -10.09
N LYS A 83 2.50 -10.64 -10.00
CA LYS A 83 2.10 -12.04 -10.20
C LYS A 83 2.22 -12.46 -11.67
N THR A 84 3.25 -13.26 -11.94
CA THR A 84 3.42 -13.98 -13.22
C THR A 84 2.65 -15.30 -13.21
N HIS A 85 2.18 -15.72 -14.38
CA HIS A 85 1.52 -17.02 -14.55
C HIS A 85 2.54 -18.17 -14.53
N LYS A 86 2.13 -19.35 -14.04
CA LYS A 86 2.87 -20.63 -14.12
C LYS A 86 4.21 -20.69 -13.35
N THR A 87 4.38 -19.90 -12.29
CA THR A 87 5.63 -19.82 -11.49
C THR A 87 5.43 -20.22 -10.01
N ALA A 88 4.42 -21.03 -9.68
CA ALA A 88 3.97 -21.28 -8.30
C ALA A 88 3.60 -20.00 -7.51
N SER A 89 3.37 -18.89 -8.20
CA SER A 89 3.04 -17.57 -7.65
C SER A 89 1.77 -17.55 -6.79
N SER A 90 0.85 -18.49 -6.97
CA SER A 90 -0.34 -18.64 -6.11
C SER A 90 -0.01 -19.03 -4.67
N THR A 91 1.06 -19.79 -4.45
CA THR A 91 1.54 -20.12 -3.09
C THR A 91 2.06 -18.87 -2.39
N ILE A 92 2.88 -18.07 -3.07
CA ILE A 92 3.40 -16.81 -2.55
C ILE A 92 2.26 -15.83 -2.27
N MET A 93 1.31 -15.70 -3.20
CA MET A 93 0.11 -14.88 -3.01
C MET A 93 -0.65 -15.27 -1.73
N SER A 94 -0.87 -16.56 -1.48
CA SER A 94 -1.56 -17.02 -0.26
C SER A 94 -0.78 -16.72 1.03
N ILE A 95 0.55 -16.75 0.98
CA ILE A 95 1.40 -16.36 2.11
C ILE A 95 1.29 -14.85 2.35
N MET A 96 1.41 -14.04 1.30
CA MET A 96 1.30 -12.58 1.37
C MET A 96 -0.07 -12.13 1.86
N GLN A 97 -1.15 -12.74 1.36
CA GLN A 97 -2.51 -12.46 1.83
C GLN A 97 -2.67 -12.70 3.32
N ARG A 98 -2.16 -13.82 3.84
CA ARG A 98 -2.18 -14.09 5.29
C ARG A 98 -1.35 -13.08 6.06
N PHE A 99 -0.13 -12.80 5.59
CA PHE A 99 0.77 -11.84 6.22
C PHE A 99 0.12 -10.45 6.34
N GLY A 100 -0.45 -9.92 5.25
CA GLY A 100 -1.12 -8.64 5.26
C GLY A 100 -2.41 -8.65 6.07
N TYR A 101 -3.21 -9.71 5.96
CA TYR A 101 -4.47 -9.83 6.71
C TYR A 101 -4.26 -9.76 8.23
N PHE A 102 -3.29 -10.51 8.77
CA PHE A 102 -3.01 -10.54 10.21
C PHE A 102 -2.31 -9.27 10.72
N ARG A 103 -1.68 -8.49 9.83
CA ARG A 103 -1.02 -7.22 10.18
C ARG A 103 -1.86 -5.98 9.85
N ASN A 104 -3.09 -6.17 9.38
CA ASN A 104 -3.98 -5.10 8.94
C ASN A 104 -3.36 -4.21 7.85
N LEU A 105 -2.60 -4.81 6.93
CA LEU A 105 -2.06 -4.10 5.78
C LEU A 105 -3.17 -3.78 4.78
N THR A 106 -3.04 -2.65 4.10
CA THR A 106 -3.94 -2.20 3.06
C THR A 106 -3.52 -2.79 1.72
N PHE A 107 -4.42 -3.54 1.09
CA PHE A 107 -4.14 -4.23 -0.16
C PHE A 107 -4.55 -3.40 -1.37
N VAL A 108 -3.77 -3.47 -2.44
CA VAL A 108 -4.24 -3.08 -3.78
C VAL A 108 -5.03 -4.25 -4.37
N MET A 109 -6.36 -4.13 -4.39
CA MET A 109 -7.28 -5.18 -4.84
C MET A 109 -8.21 -4.66 -5.94
N PRO A 110 -8.61 -5.49 -6.92
CA PRO A 110 -9.57 -5.10 -7.94
C PRO A 110 -10.91 -4.72 -7.32
N LEU A 111 -11.54 -3.67 -7.86
CA LEU A 111 -12.92 -3.31 -7.57
C LEU A 111 -13.88 -4.23 -8.35
N LYS A 112 -13.84 -5.53 -8.05
CA LYS A 112 -14.64 -6.58 -8.71
C LYS A 112 -15.28 -7.49 -7.67
N LYS A 113 -16.47 -8.00 -7.98
CA LYS A 113 -17.13 -9.03 -7.17
C LYS A 113 -16.53 -10.40 -7.46
N ILE A 114 -16.55 -11.30 -6.49
CA ILE A 114 -15.91 -12.62 -6.59
C ILE A 114 -16.51 -13.52 -7.68
N ASP A 115 -17.77 -13.28 -8.04
CA ASP A 115 -18.51 -13.97 -9.11
C ASP A 115 -18.21 -13.42 -10.51
N GLN A 116 -17.47 -12.31 -10.62
CA GLN A 116 -17.11 -11.71 -11.90
C GLN A 116 -15.93 -12.43 -12.56
N TYR A 117 -15.96 -12.50 -13.88
CA TYR A 117 -14.83 -12.99 -14.67
C TYR A 117 -13.57 -12.18 -14.35
N ARG A 118 -12.46 -12.87 -14.09
CA ARG A 118 -11.17 -12.24 -13.73
C ARG A 118 -11.28 -11.31 -12.52
N PHE A 119 -12.07 -11.68 -11.50
CA PHE A 119 -12.23 -10.91 -10.25
C PHE A 119 -10.90 -10.60 -9.55
N ASN A 120 -9.86 -11.40 -9.78
CA ASN A 120 -8.52 -11.25 -9.20
C ASN A 120 -7.55 -10.44 -10.09
N TYR A 121 -8.03 -9.85 -11.20
CA TYR A 121 -7.26 -8.96 -12.07
C TYR A 121 -7.68 -7.52 -11.87
N ILE A 122 -6.70 -6.63 -11.69
CA ILE A 122 -6.89 -5.18 -11.69
C ILE A 122 -6.95 -4.74 -13.17
N GLY A 123 -7.97 -3.95 -13.49
CA GLY A 123 -8.21 -3.47 -14.86
C GLY A 123 -8.70 -4.53 -15.85
N ALA A 124 -8.93 -4.09 -17.08
CA ALA A 124 -9.11 -4.90 -18.27
C ALA A 124 -7.75 -5.35 -18.85
N PRO A 125 -7.72 -6.25 -19.84
CA PRO A 125 -6.47 -6.62 -20.51
C PRO A 125 -5.74 -5.39 -21.09
N GLY A 126 -4.50 -5.17 -20.67
CA GLY A 126 -3.69 -4.02 -21.08
C GLY A 126 -3.77 -2.82 -20.14
N GLU A 127 -4.70 -2.83 -19.18
CA GLU A 127 -4.82 -1.77 -18.18
C GLU A 127 -3.98 -2.06 -16.93
N THR A 128 -3.52 -0.98 -16.29
CA THR A 128 -2.77 -0.99 -15.03
C THR A 128 -3.67 -0.54 -13.86
N ILE A 129 -3.07 -0.26 -12.71
CA ILE A 129 -3.74 0.28 -11.53
C ILE A 129 -4.31 1.67 -11.83
N SER A 130 -5.59 1.87 -11.49
CA SER A 130 -6.19 3.20 -11.37
C SER A 130 -7.05 3.25 -10.12
N TYR A 131 -7.26 4.45 -9.57
CA TYR A 131 -8.14 4.62 -8.42
C TYR A 131 -9.60 4.26 -8.71
N GLU A 132 -10.02 4.19 -9.98
CA GLU A 132 -11.36 3.73 -10.34
C GLU A 132 -11.50 2.20 -10.38
N ASN A 133 -10.39 1.47 -10.51
CA ASN A 133 -10.42 0.02 -10.71
C ASN A 133 -9.92 -0.79 -9.50
N ILE A 134 -9.60 -0.11 -8.39
CA ILE A 134 -9.19 -0.73 -7.12
C ILE A 134 -10.15 -0.40 -5.98
N ILE A 135 -10.16 -1.27 -4.97
CA ILE A 135 -10.87 -1.03 -3.72
C ILE A 135 -10.19 0.12 -2.98
N PRO A 136 -10.93 1.20 -2.63
CA PRO A 136 -10.34 2.34 -1.97
C PRO A 136 -9.82 1.98 -0.58
N LYS A 137 -8.68 2.58 -0.22
CA LYS A 137 -8.11 2.60 1.13
C LYS A 137 -8.72 3.70 1.99
N ARG A 138 -8.44 3.69 3.30
CA ARG A 138 -8.73 4.88 4.13
C ARG A 138 -7.87 6.05 3.68
N GLU A 139 -8.33 7.27 3.94
CA GLU A 139 -7.68 8.49 3.45
C GLU A 139 -6.26 8.64 4.01
N GLU A 140 -6.10 8.26 5.27
CA GLU A 140 -4.88 8.33 6.07
C GLU A 140 -3.92 7.14 5.90
N ASP A 141 -4.37 6.04 5.30
CA ASP A 141 -3.55 4.84 5.10
C ASP A 141 -2.75 4.97 3.80
N ASP A 142 -1.67 4.22 3.65
CA ASP A 142 -1.04 3.97 2.34
C ASP A 142 -1.51 2.62 1.78
N TYR A 143 -1.24 2.37 0.50
CA TYR A 143 -1.31 1.00 -0.01
C TYR A 143 -0.02 0.26 0.36
N ASP A 144 -0.15 -0.88 1.04
CA ASP A 144 0.98 -1.66 1.51
C ASP A 144 1.29 -2.83 0.57
N LEU A 145 0.27 -3.53 0.09
CA LEU A 145 0.49 -4.87 -0.48
C LEU A 145 -0.29 -5.10 -1.77
N LEU A 146 0.41 -5.34 -2.88
CA LEU A 146 -0.19 -5.88 -4.11
C LEU A 146 0.23 -7.33 -4.28
N CYS A 147 -0.73 -8.22 -4.55
CA CYS A 147 -0.46 -9.61 -4.93
C CYS A 147 -1.42 -10.14 -6.02
N ASN A 148 -2.26 -9.26 -6.55
CA ASN A 148 -3.22 -9.53 -7.62
C ASN A 148 -2.58 -9.41 -9.00
N HIS A 149 -3.25 -9.93 -10.03
CA HIS A 149 -2.77 -9.76 -11.40
C HIS A 149 -3.02 -8.33 -11.88
N VAL A 150 -1.99 -7.70 -12.41
CA VAL A 150 -2.06 -6.36 -13.00
C VAL A 150 -0.93 -6.20 -14.03
N VAL A 151 -1.11 -5.32 -15.02
CA VAL A 151 -0.02 -4.92 -15.91
C VAL A 151 0.88 -3.94 -15.15
N TYR A 152 2.20 -4.18 -15.16
CA TYR A 152 3.12 -3.24 -14.53
C TYR A 152 3.20 -1.95 -15.35
N ASP A 153 3.05 -0.82 -14.67
CA ASP A 153 3.30 0.51 -15.19
C ASP A 153 4.00 1.31 -14.09
N GLU A 154 5.18 1.84 -14.38
CA GLU A 154 6.01 2.48 -13.35
C GLU A 154 5.31 3.71 -12.75
N GLY A 155 4.70 4.55 -13.58
CA GLY A 155 4.00 5.75 -13.13
C GLY A 155 2.80 5.43 -12.25
N ALA A 156 1.96 4.47 -12.65
CA ALA A 156 0.81 4.04 -11.87
C ALA A 156 1.22 3.46 -10.52
N PHE A 157 2.30 2.67 -10.47
CA PHE A 157 2.79 2.09 -9.21
C PHE A 157 3.39 3.15 -8.30
N GLN A 158 4.24 4.05 -8.82
CA GLN A 158 4.80 5.17 -8.03
C GLN A 158 3.72 6.11 -7.50
N ASN A 159 2.62 6.29 -8.24
CA ASN A 159 1.48 7.10 -7.81
C ASN A 159 0.57 6.38 -6.80
N THR A 160 0.66 5.06 -6.68
CA THR A 160 -0.18 4.23 -5.80
C THR A 160 0.53 3.90 -4.49
N PHE A 161 1.85 3.68 -4.54
CA PHE A 161 2.64 3.10 -3.46
C PHE A 161 3.62 4.11 -2.83
N PRO A 162 3.96 3.94 -1.54
CA PRO A 162 5.07 4.64 -0.91
C PRO A 162 6.40 4.40 -1.63
N SER A 163 7.32 5.37 -1.53
CA SER A 163 8.60 5.35 -2.23
C SER A 163 9.57 4.26 -1.77
N ASP A 164 9.35 3.67 -0.59
CA ASP A 164 10.14 2.57 -0.03
C ASP A 164 9.58 1.18 -0.40
N THR A 165 8.61 1.13 -1.30
CA THR A 165 7.98 -0.13 -1.75
C THR A 165 8.98 -1.05 -2.43
N PHE A 166 8.99 -2.31 -2.00
CA PHE A 166 9.79 -3.36 -2.61
C PHE A 166 9.02 -4.10 -3.69
N TYR A 167 9.58 -4.14 -4.90
CA TYR A 167 8.99 -4.79 -6.05
C TYR A 167 9.53 -6.21 -6.18
N LEU A 168 8.63 -7.20 -6.13
CA LEU A 168 8.98 -8.62 -6.25
C LEU A 168 8.29 -9.22 -7.47
N GLN A 169 9.06 -9.94 -8.29
CA GLN A 169 8.53 -10.74 -9.39
C GLN A 169 9.19 -12.12 -9.39
N LEU A 170 8.41 -13.17 -9.66
CA LEU A 170 8.97 -14.47 -10.00
C LEU A 170 9.12 -14.56 -11.53
N SER A 171 10.35 -14.65 -12.02
CA SER A 171 10.63 -15.05 -13.40
C SER A 171 10.88 -16.56 -13.45
N GLY A 172 10.29 -17.23 -14.44
CA GLY A 172 10.71 -18.58 -14.79
C GLY A 172 11.89 -18.50 -15.76
N THR A 173 12.93 -19.29 -15.55
CA THR A 173 13.94 -19.57 -16.57
C THR A 173 13.43 -20.74 -17.41
N SER A 174 13.01 -20.48 -18.64
CA SER A 174 12.76 -21.53 -19.65
C SER A 174 14.07 -21.99 -20.27
#